data_AF-A0A7N0ZT30-F1
#
_entry.id   AF-A0A7N0ZT30-F1
#
_cell.length_a   1.000
_cell.length_b   1.000
_cell.length_c   1.000
_cell.angle_alpha   90.00
_cell.angle_beta   90.00
_cell.angle_gamma   90.00
#
_symmetry.space_group_name_H-M   'P 1'
#
loop_
_entity.id
_entity.type
_entity.pdbx_description
1 polymer ?
#
loop_
_entity_poly.entity_id
_entity_poly.type
_entity_poly.pdbx_seq_one_letter_code
_entity_poly.pdbx_strand_id
1 'polypeptide(L)'
;MQSSIGLVQLTLTNLMVNLSLQALPFSDALKLMSYLKDWTDNPDTIETVSRIAMILIQTHHSQLITTQAARPLLSVLKEVLSLRVKECKDTIGFNLAAMDHLKQLMGSKSDAPFRDAQAKLAGVRLRLLKNTRIETRDHRPKKKPKKSNDRL
;
A
#
# COMPACT_ATOMS: atom_id res chain seq x y z
N MET A 1 -10.19 -14.64 9.90
CA MET A 1 -9.35 -15.71 10.49
C MET A 1 -8.47 -16.43 9.47
N GLN A 2 -8.94 -16.79 8.27
CA GLN A 2 -8.10 -17.40 7.22
C GLN A 2 -6.89 -16.54 6.79
N SER A 3 -7.05 -15.21 6.71
CA SER A 3 -5.96 -14.30 6.32
C SER A 3 -4.80 -14.26 7.33
N SER A 4 -5.11 -14.37 8.63
CA SER A 4 -4.11 -14.37 9.70
C SER A 4 -3.33 -15.68 9.77
N ILE A 5 -3.99 -16.80 9.49
CA ILE A 5 -3.35 -18.13 9.44
C ILE A 5 -2.38 -18.20 8.24
N GLY A 6 -2.77 -17.67 7.08
CA GLY A 6 -1.90 -17.60 5.91
C GLY A 6 -0.66 -16.73 6.12
N LEU A 7 -0.81 -15.58 6.79
CA LEU A 7 0.32 -14.71 7.14
C LEU A 7 1.31 -15.38 8.11
N VAL A 8 0.82 -16.07 9.15
CA VAL A 8 1.68 -16.79 10.09
C VAL A 8 2.38 -17.98 9.42
N GLN A 9 1.69 -18.69 8.53
CA GLN A 9 2.28 -19.81 7.81
C GLN A 9 3.38 -19.33 6.85
N LEU A 10 3.14 -18.22 6.14
CA LEU A 10 4.11 -17.59 5.25
C LEU A 10 5.34 -17.08 6.01
N THR A 11 5.17 -16.44 7.17
CA THR A 11 6.31 -15.96 7.97
C THR A 11 7.12 -17.11 8.55
N LEU A 12 6.45 -18.18 8.98
CA LEU A 12 7.11 -19.39 9.48
C LEU A 12 7.94 -20.07 8.38
N THR A 13 7.38 -20.23 7.17
CA THR A 13 8.12 -20.82 6.04
C THR A 13 9.31 -19.96 5.65
N ASN A 14 9.15 -18.63 5.63
CA ASN A 14 10.26 -17.72 5.33
C ASN A 14 11.37 -17.82 6.39
N LEU A 15 11.03 -17.90 7.67
CA LEU A 15 12.00 -18.07 8.74
C LEU A 15 12.75 -19.40 8.63
N MET A 16 12.03 -20.49 8.35
CA MET A 16 12.64 -21.82 8.24
C MET A 16 13.65 -21.90 7.09
N VAL A 17 13.31 -21.32 5.93
CA VAL A 17 14.20 -21.26 4.76
C VAL A 17 15.50 -20.52 5.10
N ASN A 18 15.42 -19.38 5.80
CA ASN A 18 16.60 -18.61 6.19
C ASN A 18 17.54 -19.42 7.10
N LEU A 19 16.99 -20.10 8.10
CA LEU A 19 17.77 -20.91 9.04
C LEU A 19 18.44 -22.11 8.34
N SER A 20 17.72 -22.77 7.44
CA SER A 20 18.27 -23.90 6.66
C SER A 20 19.41 -23.46 5.74
N LEU A 21 19.29 -22.30 5.09
CA LEU A 21 20.34 -21.75 4.24
C LEU A 21 21.58 -21.34 5.05
N GLN A 22 21.40 -20.83 6.27
CA GLN A 22 22.52 -20.44 7.13
C GLN A 22 23.29 -21.64 7.69
N ALA A 23 22.63 -22.80 7.85
CA ALA A 23 23.25 -24.04 8.29
C ALA A 23 23.99 -24.79 7.16
N LEU A 24 23.95 -24.29 5.93
CA LEU A 24 24.46 -24.98 4.76
C LEU A 24 26.01 -24.93 4.73
N PRO A 25 26.71 -26.05 4.43
CA PRO A 25 28.15 -26.03 4.25
C PRO A 25 28.52 -25.28 2.95
N PHE A 26 29.70 -24.64 2.95
CA PHE A 26 30.15 -23.77 1.86
C PHE A 26 30.16 -24.44 0.47
N SER A 27 30.52 -25.73 0.40
CA SER A 27 30.55 -26.47 -0.87
C SER A 27 29.16 -26.55 -1.51
N ASP A 28 28.13 -26.77 -0.69
CA ASP A 28 26.75 -26.86 -1.18
C ASP A 28 26.16 -25.48 -1.45
N ALA A 29 26.57 -24.46 -0.69
CA ALA A 29 26.24 -23.06 -0.99
C ALA A 29 26.76 -22.63 -2.37
N LEU A 30 27.99 -23.00 -2.75
CA LEU A 30 28.52 -22.71 -4.08
C LEU A 30 27.75 -23.42 -5.21
N LYS A 31 27.37 -24.67 -4.99
CA LYS A 31 26.49 -25.39 -5.96
C LYS A 31 25.15 -24.68 -6.09
N LEU A 32 24.53 -24.31 -4.96
CA LEU A 32 23.26 -23.58 -4.95
C LEU A 32 23.37 -22.25 -5.70
N MET A 33 24.44 -21.48 -5.48
CA MET A 33 24.69 -20.24 -6.22
C MET A 33 24.80 -20.44 -7.73
N SER A 34 25.31 -21.58 -8.18
CA SER A 34 25.37 -21.90 -9.62
C SER A 34 23.99 -22.10 -10.22
N TYR A 35 23.07 -22.75 -9.50
CA TYR A 35 21.67 -22.92 -9.93
C TYR A 35 20.86 -21.62 -9.90
N LEU A 36 21.18 -20.70 -8.99
CA LEU A 36 20.48 -19.41 -8.92
C LEU A 36 20.53 -18.66 -10.25
N LYS A 37 21.63 -18.80 -11.01
CA LYS A 37 21.74 -18.21 -12.34
C LYS A 37 20.60 -18.66 -13.23
N ASP A 38 20.31 -19.95 -13.30
CA ASP A 38 19.29 -20.47 -14.21
C ASP A 38 17.86 -20.17 -13.70
N TRP A 39 17.69 -19.94 -12.40
CA TRP A 39 16.40 -19.54 -11.81
C TRP A 39 16.04 -18.07 -12.06
N THR A 40 16.97 -17.25 -12.53
CA THR A 40 16.70 -15.84 -12.90
C THR A 40 15.99 -15.69 -14.25
N ASP A 41 15.86 -16.77 -15.01
CA ASP A 41 15.13 -16.78 -16.27
C ASP A 41 13.62 -16.61 -16.05
N ASN A 42 13.11 -17.04 -14.89
CA ASN A 42 11.72 -16.84 -14.51
C ASN A 42 11.55 -15.53 -13.69
N PRO A 43 10.79 -14.55 -14.18
CA PRO A 43 10.58 -13.28 -13.48
C PRO A 43 9.81 -13.45 -12.16
N ASP A 44 8.95 -14.47 -12.02
CA ASP A 44 8.14 -14.67 -10.82
C ASP A 44 8.96 -15.13 -9.61
N THR A 45 10.12 -15.74 -9.86
CA THR A 45 11.01 -16.25 -8.81
C THR A 45 12.10 -15.26 -8.42
N ILE A 46 12.21 -14.11 -9.10
CA ILE A 46 13.36 -13.21 -8.94
C ILE A 46 13.52 -12.68 -7.52
N GLU A 47 12.42 -12.39 -6.82
CA GLU A 47 12.46 -11.91 -5.44
C GLU A 47 13.08 -12.97 -4.53
N THR A 48 12.62 -14.22 -4.66
CA THR A 48 13.10 -15.35 -3.87
C THR A 48 14.57 -15.64 -4.18
N VAL A 49 14.94 -15.68 -5.46
CA VAL A 49 16.33 -15.90 -5.89
C VAL A 49 17.25 -14.80 -5.35
N SER A 50 16.83 -13.53 -5.41
CA SER A 50 17.59 -12.39 -4.87
C SER A 50 17.77 -12.49 -3.36
N ARG A 51 16.74 -12.91 -2.64
CA ARG A 51 16.77 -13.12 -1.19
C ARG A 51 17.73 -14.25 -0.81
N ILE A 52 17.64 -15.40 -1.49
CA ILE A 52 18.53 -16.55 -1.27
C ILE A 52 19.98 -16.14 -1.55
N ALA A 53 20.25 -15.48 -2.67
CA ALA A 53 21.57 -14.98 -3.02
C ALA A 53 22.14 -14.07 -1.91
N MET A 54 21.34 -13.13 -1.41
CA MET A 54 21.75 -12.23 -0.33
C MET A 54 22.14 -12.99 0.94
N ILE A 55 21.31 -13.95 1.36
CA ILE A 55 21.57 -14.75 2.57
C ILE A 55 22.86 -15.54 2.40
N LEU A 56 23.02 -16.26 1.29
CA LEU A 56 24.22 -17.07 1.05
C LEU A 56 25.50 -16.21 0.99
N ILE A 57 25.43 -15.03 0.36
CA ILE A 57 26.56 -14.09 0.30
C ILE A 57 26.91 -13.55 1.69
N GLN A 58 25.90 -13.18 2.49
CA GLN A 58 26.11 -12.67 3.86
C GLN A 58 26.68 -13.75 4.78
N THR A 59 26.15 -14.97 4.73
CA THR A 59 26.59 -16.08 5.58
C THR A 59 28.02 -16.53 5.23
N HIS A 60 28.36 -16.63 3.95
CA HIS A 60 29.66 -17.17 3.50
C HIS A 60 30.66 -16.10 3.07
N HIS A 61 30.46 -14.84 3.46
CA HIS A 61 31.26 -13.71 2.99
C HIS A 61 32.78 -13.91 3.13
N SER A 62 33.24 -14.41 4.29
CA SER A 62 34.67 -14.66 4.55
C SER A 62 35.27 -15.72 3.63
N GLN A 63 34.52 -16.77 3.31
CA GLN A 63 34.94 -17.88 2.44
C GLN A 63 34.89 -17.49 0.96
N LEU A 64 33.95 -16.63 0.57
CA LEU A 64 33.82 -16.13 -0.80
C LEU A 64 34.97 -15.21 -1.20
N ILE A 65 35.46 -14.37 -0.28
CA ILE A 65 36.57 -13.44 -0.57
C ILE A 65 37.89 -14.20 -0.76
N THR A 66 38.13 -15.23 0.06
CA THR A 66 39.35 -16.05 0.01
C THR A 66 39.36 -17.02 -1.16
N THR A 67 38.19 -17.46 -1.63
CA THR A 67 38.07 -18.42 -2.74
C THR A 67 38.09 -17.70 -4.09
N GLN A 68 39.24 -17.71 -4.77
CA GLN A 68 39.38 -17.07 -6.09
C GLN A 68 38.45 -17.67 -7.16
N ALA A 69 38.16 -18.97 -7.09
CA ALA A 69 37.25 -19.66 -8.00
C ALA A 69 35.78 -19.22 -7.90
N ALA A 70 35.37 -18.60 -6.78
CA ALA A 70 34.01 -18.11 -6.58
C ALA A 70 33.76 -16.74 -7.25
N ARG A 71 34.82 -15.98 -7.55
CA ARG A 71 34.75 -14.64 -8.13
C ARG A 71 33.99 -14.56 -9.47
N PRO A 72 34.26 -15.42 -10.48
CA PRO A 72 33.51 -15.39 -11.73
C PRO A 72 32.01 -15.68 -11.52
N LEU A 73 31.68 -16.64 -10.65
CA LEU A 73 30.30 -16.97 -10.30
C LEU A 73 29.57 -15.79 -9.68
N LEU A 74 30.19 -15.11 -8.72
CA LEU A 74 29.63 -13.92 -8.08
C LEU A 74 29.45 -12.75 -9.05
N SER A 75 30.39 -12.57 -10.00
CA SER A 75 30.29 -11.51 -11.01
C SER A 75 29.08 -11.71 -11.90
N VAL A 76 28.91 -12.92 -12.45
CA VAL A 76 27.75 -13.27 -13.29
C VAL A 76 26.45 -13.13 -12.51
N LEU A 77 26.41 -13.66 -11.28
CA LEU A 77 25.21 -13.61 -10.46
C LEU A 77 24.81 -12.16 -10.12
N LYS A 78 25.79 -11.29 -9.82
CA LYS A 78 25.56 -9.87 -9.58
C LYS A 78 24.97 -9.18 -10.80
N GLU A 79 25.56 -9.39 -11.97
CA GLU A 79 25.09 -8.77 -13.22
C GLU A 79 23.64 -9.17 -13.50
N VAL A 80 23.36 -10.48 -13.52
CA VAL A 80 22.04 -11.00 -13.84
C VAL A 80 20.99 -10.56 -12.82
N LEU A 81 21.27 -10.69 -11.52
CA LEU A 81 20.33 -10.23 -10.48
C LEU A 81 20.09 -8.72 -10.56
N SER A 82 21.14 -7.92 -10.77
CA SER A 82 20.99 -6.46 -10.83
C SER A 82 20.14 -6.01 -12.01
N LEU A 83 20.29 -6.68 -13.16
CA LEU A 83 19.49 -6.43 -14.36
C LEU A 83 18.02 -6.75 -14.09
N ARG A 84 17.72 -7.96 -13.59
CA ARG A 84 16.35 -8.42 -13.35
C ARG A 84 15.63 -7.62 -12.27
N VAL A 85 16.31 -7.31 -11.18
CA VAL A 85 15.75 -6.47 -10.10
C VAL A 85 15.46 -5.06 -10.63
N LYS A 86 16.33 -4.52 -11.49
CA LYS A 86 16.10 -3.23 -12.13
C LYS A 86 14.88 -3.25 -13.05
N GLU A 87 14.73 -4.27 -13.90
CA GLU A 87 13.54 -4.45 -14.75
C GLU A 87 12.24 -4.47 -13.93
N CYS A 88 12.24 -5.23 -12.83
CA CYS A 88 11.11 -5.29 -11.91
C CYS A 88 10.83 -3.92 -11.26
N LYS A 89 11.88 -3.25 -10.76
CA LYS A 89 11.77 -1.92 -10.15
C LYS A 89 11.24 -0.88 -11.13
N ASP A 90 11.72 -0.91 -12.37
CA ASP A 90 11.35 0.06 -13.40
C ASP A 90 9.89 -0.13 -13.83
N THR A 91 9.43 -1.39 -13.99
CA THR A 91 8.04 -1.71 -14.30
C THR A 91 7.09 -1.26 -13.18
N ILE A 92 7.39 -1.65 -11.94
CA ILE A 92 6.58 -1.26 -10.77
C ILE A 92 6.61 0.26 -10.57
N GLY A 93 7.79 0.87 -10.70
CA GLY A 93 7.98 2.31 -10.52
C GLY A 93 7.23 3.14 -11.56
N PHE A 94 7.27 2.72 -12.83
CA PHE A 94 6.51 3.37 -13.89
C PHE A 94 5.00 3.26 -13.64
N ASN A 95 4.51 2.06 -13.34
CA ASN A 95 3.09 1.83 -13.04
C ASN A 95 2.62 2.63 -11.82
N LEU A 96 3.45 2.72 -10.78
CA LEU A 96 3.15 3.51 -9.59
C LEU A 96 3.08 5.00 -9.91
N ALA A 97 4.01 5.52 -10.71
CA ALA A 97 3.99 6.92 -11.15
C ALA A 97 2.74 7.23 -12.01
N ALA A 98 2.36 6.32 -12.91
CA ALA A 98 1.15 6.46 -13.71
C ALA A 98 -0.11 6.44 -12.83
N MET A 99 -0.19 5.55 -11.84
CA MET A 99 -1.30 5.51 -10.88
C MET A 99 -1.36 6.77 -10.01
N ASP A 100 -0.21 7.30 -9.58
CA ASP A 100 -0.17 8.55 -8.82
C ASP A 100 -0.66 9.73 -9.65
N HIS A 101 -0.22 9.81 -10.90
CA HIS A 101 -0.71 10.80 -11.85
C HIS A 101 -2.23 10.68 -12.09
N LEU A 102 -2.73 9.45 -12.26
CA LEU A 102 -4.17 9.21 -12.40
C LEU A 102 -4.95 9.65 -11.15
N LYS A 103 -4.43 9.37 -9.95
CA LYS A 103 -5.03 9.83 -8.69
C LYS A 103 -5.10 11.36 -8.62
N GLN A 104 -4.05 12.06 -9.03
CA GLN A 104 -4.02 13.53 -9.07
C GLN A 104 -5.03 14.09 -10.09
N LEU A 105 -5.15 13.48 -11.27
CA LEU A 105 -6.15 13.85 -12.27
C LEU A 105 -7.59 13.62 -11.78
N MET A 106 -7.83 12.51 -11.07
CA MET A 106 -9.15 12.25 -10.48
C MET A 106 -9.47 13.23 -9.34
N GLY A 107 -8.49 13.57 -8.49
CA GLY A 107 -8.64 14.57 -7.45
C GLY A 107 -9.02 15.94 -8.00
N SER A 108 -8.31 16.38 -9.06
CA SER A 108 -8.60 17.67 -9.70
C SER A 108 -9.94 17.70 -10.45
N LYS A 109 -10.35 16.61 -11.10
CA LYS A 109 -11.66 16.51 -11.76
C LYS A 109 -12.83 16.38 -10.79
N SER A 110 -12.66 15.67 -9.68
CA SER A 110 -13.71 15.49 -8.67
C SER A 110 -14.00 16.78 -7.89
N ASP A 111 -13.05 17.72 -7.86
CA ASP A 111 -13.20 19.01 -7.17
C ASP A 111 -13.99 20.07 -7.95
N ALA A 112 -14.22 19.90 -9.25
CA ALA A 112 -14.76 20.95 -10.11
C ALA A 112 -16.28 21.21 -9.97
N PRO A 113 -17.16 20.24 -9.63
CA PRO A 113 -18.59 20.53 -9.39
C PRO A 113 -19.06 20.39 -7.92
N PHE A 114 -18.32 19.67 -7.07
CA PHE A 114 -18.84 19.21 -5.77
C PHE A 114 -18.39 20.01 -4.54
N ARG A 115 -17.33 20.82 -4.63
CA ARG A 115 -16.87 21.67 -3.51
C ARG A 115 -17.94 22.64 -3.04
N ASP A 116 -18.62 23.28 -3.98
CA ASP A 116 -19.71 24.21 -3.70
C ASP A 116 -21.04 23.49 -3.46
N ALA A 117 -21.18 22.22 -3.85
CA ALA A 117 -22.45 21.50 -3.74
C ALA A 117 -22.82 21.29 -2.27
N GLN A 118 -21.86 20.94 -1.41
CA GLN A 118 -22.11 20.76 0.03
C GLN A 118 -22.45 22.10 0.72
N ALA A 119 -21.74 23.17 0.38
CA ALA A 119 -21.99 24.51 0.90
C ALA A 119 -23.34 25.08 0.42
N LYS A 120 -23.68 24.90 -0.87
CA LYS A 120 -24.98 25.29 -1.44
C LYS A 120 -26.13 24.47 -0.84
N LEU A 121 -25.96 23.17 -0.63
CA LEU A 121 -26.95 22.31 0.03
C LEU A 121 -27.22 22.75 1.48
N ALA A 122 -26.17 23.08 2.23
CA ALA A 122 -26.30 23.62 3.58
C ALA A 122 -27.07 24.97 3.58
N GLY A 123 -26.78 25.84 2.61
CA GLY A 123 -27.51 27.10 2.42
C GLY A 123 -28.99 26.90 2.08
N VAL A 124 -29.32 25.94 1.20
CA VAL A 124 -30.71 25.60 0.85
C VAL A 124 -31.47 25.05 2.07
N ARG A 125 -30.85 24.16 2.85
CA ARG A 125 -31.45 23.64 4.10
C ARG A 125 -31.74 24.76 5.11
N LEU A 126 -30.82 25.70 5.29
CA LEU A 126 -31.03 26.84 6.20
C LEU A 126 -32.19 27.74 5.75
N ARG A 127 -32.33 27.99 4.44
CA ARG A 127 -33.44 28.77 3.88
C ARG A 127 -34.78 28.07 4.11
N LEU A 128 -34.85 26.75 3.90
CA LEU A 128 -36.07 25.99 4.14
C LEU A 128 -36.50 26.07 5.61
N LEU A 129 -35.56 25.89 6.55
CA LEU A 129 -35.82 26.02 7.99
C LEU A 129 -36.29 27.42 8.39
N LYS A 130 -35.79 28.47 7.73
CA LYS A 130 -36.21 29.86 7.98
C LYS A 130 -37.63 30.11 7.48
N ASN A 131 -37.99 29.58 6.31
CA ASN A 131 -39.33 29.73 5.74
C ASN A 131 -40.38 28.99 6.58
N THR A 132 -40.08 27.77 7.06
CA THR A 132 -40.97 27.00 7.96
C THR A 132 -41.18 27.70 9.32
N ARG A 133 -40.20 28.48 9.80
CA ARG A 133 -40.33 29.31 11.03
C ARG A 133 -41.18 30.57 10.83
N ILE A 134 -41.30 31.08 9.61
CA ILE A 134 -42.12 32.26 9.30
C ILE A 134 -43.59 31.83 9.23
N GLU A 135 -43.92 30.70 8.61
CA GLU A 135 -45.29 30.16 8.54
C GLU A 135 -45.88 29.82 9.93
N THR A 136 -45.06 29.37 10.88
CA THR A 136 -45.51 29.04 12.24
C THR A 136 -45.74 30.26 13.14
N ARG A 137 -45.21 31.44 12.78
CA ARG A 137 -45.42 32.69 13.54
C ARG A 137 -46.72 33.42 13.19
N ASP A 138 -47.25 33.21 11.99
CA ASP A 138 -48.43 33.94 11.50
C ASP A 138 -49.77 33.38 12.04
N HIS A 139 -49.76 32.18 12.64
CA HIS A 139 -50.94 31.55 13.22
C HIS A 139 -51.15 31.79 14.73
N ARG A 140 -50.51 32.80 15.35
CA ARG A 140 -50.74 33.09 16.78
C ARG A 140 -52.12 33.76 16.97
N PRO A 141 -53.11 33.14 17.63
CA PRO A 141 -54.42 33.74 17.79
C PRO A 141 -54.34 34.96 18.71
N LYS A 142 -54.84 36.11 18.24
CA LYS A 142 -54.95 37.34 19.03
C LYS A 142 -55.91 37.08 20.21
N LYS A 143 -55.39 37.02 21.44
CA LYS A 143 -56.21 36.98 22.67
C LYS A 143 -57.00 38.29 22.78
N LYS A 144 -58.33 38.21 22.78
CA LYS A 144 -59.22 39.35 23.08
C LYS A 144 -59.07 39.77 24.55
N PRO A 145 -59.07 41.07 24.88
CA PRO A 145 -58.96 41.55 26.26
C PRO A 145 -60.24 41.26 27.07
N LYS A 146 -60.08 40.78 28.31
CA LYS A 146 -61.16 40.60 29.29
C LYS A 146 -61.64 41.97 29.77
N LYS A 147 -62.94 42.26 29.59
CA LYS A 147 -63.63 43.41 30.20
C LYS A 147 -63.75 43.15 31.70
N SER A 148 -63.17 44.02 32.52
CA SER A 148 -63.47 44.15 33.95
C SER A 148 -64.90 44.65 34.11
N ASN A 149 -65.76 43.87 34.76
CA ASN A 149 -67.06 44.35 35.21
C ASN A 149 -67.00 44.45 36.74
N ASP A 150 -67.13 45.69 37.21
CA ASP A 150 -67.27 46.09 38.60
C ASP A 150 -68.75 46.08 39.00
N ARG A 151 -69.05 46.09 40.32
CA ARG A 151 -70.34 46.08 41.05
C ARG A 151 -70.60 44.74 41.79
N LEU A 152 -70.88 44.70 43.09
CA LEU A 152 -71.40 45.68 44.07
C LEU A 152 -70.69 45.52 45.42
#